data_AF-A0A7V2NLM9-F1
#
_entry.id   AF-A0A7V2NLM9-F1
#
_cell.length_a   1.000
_cell.length_b   1.000
_cell.length_c   1.000
_cell.angle_alpha   90.00
_cell.angle_beta   90.00
_cell.angle_gamma   90.00
#
_symmetry.space_group_name_H-M   'P 1'
#
loop_
_entity.id
_entity.type
_entity.pdbx_description
1 polymer ?
#
loop_
_entity_poly.entity_id
_entity_poly.type
_entity_poly.pdbx_seq_one_letter_code
_entity_poly.pdbx_strand_id
1 'polypeptide(L)'
;MNLVRGSKCSLTSIFLTTHSTANTKNCVLFIWAVRQKDNFRRKEFMEFKKILTTLVFTGLFLLPILSFAGPLEKGSAALKQKNYKKAHSLLLPLAKKGNALAQYNIGVMYAQGLGVRKNEKQAVQWYL
;
A
#
# COMPACT_ATOMS: atom_id res chain seq x y z
N MET A 1 -31.11 -22.54 7.02
CA MET A 1 -31.45 -23.92 7.43
C MET A 1 -32.16 -24.61 6.26
N ASN A 2 -31.50 -25.54 5.57
CA ASN A 2 -31.58 -27.00 5.77
C ASN A 2 -32.83 -27.59 5.10
N LEU A 3 -32.86 -28.70 4.36
CA LEU A 3 -31.91 -29.75 3.93
C LEU A 3 -32.71 -30.51 2.82
N VAL A 4 -32.14 -30.81 1.65
CA VAL A 4 -31.57 -32.11 1.25
C VAL A 4 -32.40 -32.86 0.20
N ARG A 5 -31.75 -32.97 -0.97
CA ARG A 5 -31.54 -34.14 -1.84
C ARG A 5 -32.67 -35.17 -1.99
N GLY A 6 -32.89 -35.52 -3.26
CA GLY A 6 -32.99 -36.93 -3.60
C GLY A 6 -33.65 -37.24 -4.93
N SER A 7 -32.81 -37.59 -5.91
CA SER A 7 -33.00 -38.76 -6.77
C SER A 7 -33.91 -38.66 -8.01
N LYS A 8 -33.23 -38.75 -9.16
CA LYS A 8 -33.50 -39.63 -10.32
C LYS A 8 -34.88 -39.55 -10.99
N CYS A 9 -34.90 -39.29 -12.29
CA CYS A 9 -35.69 -40.13 -13.19
C CYS A 9 -35.18 -40.13 -14.63
N SER A 10 -35.31 -41.31 -15.23
CA SER A 10 -34.83 -41.75 -16.54
C SER A 10 -35.91 -41.56 -17.60
N LEU A 11 -35.48 -41.42 -18.87
CA LEU A 11 -36.15 -41.75 -20.14
C LEU A 11 -37.68 -41.54 -20.27
N THR A 12 -38.12 -40.77 -21.28
CA THR A 12 -38.70 -41.31 -22.54
C THR A 12 -39.22 -40.22 -23.48
N SER A 13 -38.81 -40.34 -24.75
CA SER A 13 -39.56 -40.08 -26.00
C SER A 13 -40.16 -38.69 -26.28
N ILE A 14 -39.69 -38.03 -27.35
CA ILE A 14 -40.50 -37.77 -28.55
C ILE A 14 -39.56 -37.61 -29.77
N PHE A 15 -40.00 -38.24 -30.84
CA PHE A 15 -39.34 -38.63 -32.07
C PHE A 15 -39.33 -37.50 -33.10
N LEU A 16 -38.16 -37.15 -33.67
CA LEU A 16 -38.05 -36.54 -35.00
C LEU A 16 -36.78 -37.08 -35.66
N THR A 17 -37.00 -38.09 -36.49
CA THR A 17 -36.06 -38.65 -37.46
C THR A 17 -35.66 -37.59 -38.48
N THR A 18 -34.38 -37.21 -38.50
CA THR A 18 -33.71 -36.94 -39.78
C THR A 18 -32.34 -37.63 -39.75
N HIS A 19 -32.15 -38.48 -40.75
CA HIS A 19 -30.88 -39.10 -41.09
C HIS A 19 -29.75 -38.07 -41.07
N SER A 20 -28.74 -38.28 -40.22
CA SER A 20 -27.37 -37.93 -40.58
C SER A 20 -26.42 -38.65 -39.63
N THR A 21 -25.58 -39.51 -40.20
CA THR A 21 -24.43 -40.14 -39.54
C THR A 21 -23.41 -39.06 -39.16
N ALA A 22 -23.72 -38.26 -38.14
CA ALA A 22 -22.76 -37.36 -37.51
C ALA A 22 -21.83 -38.21 -36.62
N ASN A 23 -20.86 -38.81 -37.31
CA ASN A 23 -19.66 -39.48 -36.83
C ASN A 23 -19.34 -39.12 -35.36
N THR A 24 -19.46 -40.09 -34.44
CA THR A 24 -19.10 -39.96 -33.01
C THR A 24 -17.69 -39.41 -32.79
N LYS A 25 -16.83 -39.49 -33.80
CA LYS A 25 -15.51 -38.83 -33.87
C LYS A 25 -15.59 -37.29 -33.77
N ASN A 26 -16.62 -36.64 -34.30
CA ASN A 26 -16.76 -35.17 -34.29
C ASN A 26 -17.08 -34.61 -32.90
N CYS A 27 -17.89 -35.30 -32.08
CA CYS A 27 -18.15 -34.87 -30.70
C CYS A 27 -16.90 -34.97 -29.81
N VAL A 28 -16.10 -36.03 -29.97
CA VAL A 28 -14.85 -36.19 -29.20
C VAL A 28 -13.81 -35.15 -29.64
N LEU A 29 -13.71 -34.86 -30.95
CA LEU A 29 -12.88 -33.77 -31.49
C LEU A 29 -13.33 -32.40 -30.97
N PHE A 30 -14.63 -32.14 -30.86
CA PHE A 30 -15.16 -30.89 -30.30
C PHE A 30 -14.87 -30.75 -28.80
N ILE A 31 -15.05 -31.82 -28.01
CA ILE A 31 -14.68 -31.83 -26.58
C ILE A 31 -13.16 -31.67 -26.41
N TRP A 32 -12.34 -32.31 -27.24
CA TRP A 32 -10.88 -32.15 -27.23
C TRP A 32 -10.45 -30.72 -27.63
N ALA A 33 -11.10 -30.13 -28.63
CA ALA A 33 -10.85 -28.75 -29.07
C ALA A 33 -11.27 -27.70 -28.02
N VAL A 34 -12.41 -27.88 -27.36
CA VAL A 34 -12.84 -27.02 -26.24
C VAL A 34 -11.88 -27.18 -25.06
N ARG A 35 -11.45 -28.41 -24.75
CA ARG A 35 -10.48 -28.66 -23.67
C ARG A 35 -9.06 -28.13 -23.96
N GLN A 36 -8.67 -28.05 -25.23
CA GLN A 36 -7.44 -27.37 -25.68
C GLN A 36 -7.49 -25.86 -25.42
N LYS A 37 -8.62 -25.20 -25.72
CA LYS A 37 -8.81 -23.76 -25.53
C LYS A 37 -8.79 -23.31 -24.06
N ASP A 38 -9.33 -24.13 -23.16
CA ASP A 38 -9.32 -23.85 -21.71
C ASP A 38 -7.94 -24.03 -21.07
N ASN A 39 -7.14 -24.98 -21.54
CA ASN A 39 -5.76 -25.13 -21.08
C ASN A 39 -4.86 -23.98 -21.54
N PHE A 40 -5.11 -23.41 -22.73
CA PHE A 40 -4.37 -22.26 -23.24
C PHE A 40 -4.69 -20.98 -22.46
N ARG A 41 -5.98 -20.65 -22.26
CA ARG A 41 -6.38 -19.48 -21.44
C ARG A 41 -5.93 -19.54 -19.98
N ARG A 42 -5.86 -20.74 -19.40
CA ARG A 42 -5.30 -20.91 -18.04
C ARG A 42 -3.81 -20.59 -17.98
N LYS A 43 -3.03 -20.86 -19.02
CA LYS A 43 -1.59 -20.55 -19.04
C LYS A 43 -1.34 -19.05 -19.10
N GLU A 44 -2.02 -18.32 -19.98
CA GLU A 44 -1.91 -16.85 -20.08
C GLU A 44 -2.33 -16.15 -18.78
N PHE A 45 -3.41 -16.64 -18.15
CA PHE A 45 -3.90 -16.12 -16.87
C PHE A 45 -2.92 -16.37 -15.71
N MET A 46 -2.17 -17.48 -15.74
CA MET A 46 -1.17 -17.80 -14.71
C MET A 46 0.10 -16.93 -14.87
N GLU A 47 0.53 -16.63 -16.09
CA GLU A 47 1.67 -15.72 -16.33
C GLU A 47 1.32 -14.27 -15.96
N PHE A 48 0.11 -13.80 -16.27
CA PHE A 48 -0.37 -12.49 -15.85
C PHE A 48 -0.43 -12.35 -14.33
N LYS A 49 -0.88 -13.41 -13.63
CA LYS A 49 -0.89 -13.43 -12.17
C LYS A 49 0.51 -13.38 -11.58
N LYS A 50 1.50 -14.05 -12.18
CA LYS A 50 2.91 -13.96 -11.73
C LYS A 50 3.44 -12.53 -11.86
N ILE A 51 3.18 -11.86 -12.97
CA ILE A 51 3.54 -10.44 -13.19
C ILE A 51 2.83 -9.55 -12.17
N LEU A 52 1.53 -9.76 -11.94
CA LEU A 52 0.77 -9.01 -10.94
C LEU A 52 1.29 -9.24 -9.52
N THR A 53 1.64 -10.48 -9.16
CA THR A 53 2.20 -10.79 -7.83
C THR A 53 3.59 -10.20 -7.64
N THR A 54 4.42 -10.16 -8.69
CA THR A 54 5.76 -9.57 -8.62
C THR A 54 5.71 -8.04 -8.53
N LEU A 55 4.79 -7.37 -9.22
CA LEU A 55 4.57 -5.91 -9.09
C LEU A 55 4.07 -5.52 -7.69
N VAL A 56 3.17 -6.32 -7.11
CA VAL A 56 2.68 -6.09 -5.74
C VAL A 56 3.80 -6.31 -4.71
N PHE A 57 4.63 -7.34 -4.89
CA PHE A 57 5.71 -7.68 -3.95
C PHE A 57 6.91 -6.72 -4.04
N THR A 58 7.29 -6.32 -5.26
CA THR A 58 8.37 -5.34 -5.48
C THR A 58 7.95 -3.93 -5.07
N GLY A 59 6.69 -3.55 -5.31
CA GLY A 59 6.12 -2.30 -4.79
C GLY A 59 6.12 -2.25 -3.26
N LEU A 60 5.72 -3.33 -2.58
CA LEU A 60 5.71 -3.40 -1.12
C LEU A 60 7.11 -3.23 -0.50
N PHE A 61 8.16 -3.67 -1.21
CA PHE A 61 9.55 -3.57 -0.76
C PHE A 61 10.23 -2.23 -1.11
N LEU A 62 9.85 -1.56 -2.21
CA LEU A 62 10.47 -0.31 -2.66
C LEU A 62 9.76 0.96 -2.15
N LEU A 63 8.46 0.91 -1.87
CA LEU A 63 7.69 2.05 -1.34
C LEU A 63 8.13 2.59 0.04
N PRO A 64 8.67 1.80 0.99
CA PRO A 64 9.03 2.28 2.32
C PRO A 64 10.19 3.30 2.37
N ILE A 65 10.96 3.47 1.28
CA ILE A 65 12.21 4.24 1.29
C ILE A 65 11.96 5.77 1.26
N LEU A 66 10.77 6.23 0.87
CA LEU A 66 10.49 7.67 0.65
C LEU A 66 10.01 8.45 1.88
N SER A 67 9.84 7.81 3.05
CA SER A 67 9.26 8.46 4.22
C SER A 67 10.30 8.85 5.28
N PHE A 68 11.22 9.77 4.97
CA PHE A 68 11.98 10.46 6.02
C PHE A 68 11.42 11.85 6.28
N ALA A 69 10.23 11.91 6.89
CA ALA A 69 9.74 13.15 7.48
C ALA A 69 10.61 13.48 8.71
N GLY A 70 11.50 14.45 8.57
CA GLY A 70 12.46 14.80 9.61
C GLY A 70 11.78 15.36 10.87
N PRO A 71 12.22 14.98 12.09
CA PRO A 71 11.64 15.49 13.34
C PRO A 71 11.77 17.02 13.50
N LEU A 72 12.70 17.65 12.80
CA LEU A 72 12.88 19.11 12.79
C LEU A 72 11.70 19.84 12.16
N GLU A 73 11.08 19.27 11.13
CA GLU A 73 9.96 19.88 10.42
C GLU A 73 8.78 20.10 11.37
N LYS A 74 8.50 19.13 12.24
CA LYS A 74 7.45 19.23 13.28
C LYS A 74 7.69 20.39 14.24
N GLY A 75 8.95 20.62 14.63
CA GLY A 75 9.33 21.75 15.49
C GLY A 75 9.14 23.09 14.78
N SER A 76 9.56 23.19 13.52
CA SER A 76 9.40 24.42 12.71
C SER A 76 7.93 24.75 12.42
N ALA A 77 7.08 23.74 12.22
CA ALA A 77 5.64 23.93 12.06
C ALA A 77 5.00 24.49 13.35
N ALA A 78 5.43 24.02 14.53
CA ALA A 78 4.95 24.53 15.80
C ALA A 78 5.34 26.01 16.03
N LEU A 79 6.52 26.45 15.56
CA LEU A 79 6.92 27.86 15.59
C LEU A 79 6.00 28.72 14.71
N LYS A 80 5.68 28.26 13.50
CA LYS A 80 4.72 28.96 12.61
C LYS A 80 3.33 29.07 13.23
N GLN A 81 2.90 28.06 13.98
CA GLN A 81 1.63 28.05 14.72
C GLN A 81 1.66 28.87 16.02
N LYS A 82 2.76 29.58 16.31
CA LYS A 82 2.99 30.32 17.57
C LYS A 82 2.87 29.45 18.84
N ASN A 83 2.91 28.13 18.70
CA ASN A 83 2.87 27.21 19.83
C ASN A 83 4.31 26.98 20.34
N TYR A 84 4.82 27.98 21.04
CA TYR A 84 6.21 28.01 21.47
C TYR A 84 6.54 26.96 22.52
N LYS A 85 5.62 26.64 23.44
CA LYS A 85 5.86 25.57 24.44
C LYS A 85 6.10 24.22 23.77
N LYS A 86 5.29 23.88 22.76
CA LYS A 86 5.44 22.63 21.99
C LYS A 86 6.67 22.68 21.07
N ALA A 87 6.96 23.83 20.47
CA ALA A 87 8.15 23.99 19.64
C ALA A 87 9.43 23.78 20.45
N HIS A 88 9.51 24.38 21.64
CA HIS A 88 10.66 24.25 22.55
C HIS A 88 10.90 22.78 22.92
N SER A 89 9.85 22.06 23.32
CA SER A 89 9.99 20.66 23.74
C SER A 89 10.43 19.73 22.61
N LEU A 90 10.01 20.00 21.36
CA LEU A 90 10.44 19.23 20.19
C LEU A 90 11.86 19.58 19.72
N LEU A 91 12.24 20.86 19.81
CA LEU A 91 13.54 21.35 19.30
C LEU A 91 14.67 21.14 20.30
N LEU A 92 14.42 21.18 21.61
CA LEU A 92 15.43 20.98 22.64
C LEU A 92 16.25 19.68 22.49
N PRO A 93 15.64 18.49 22.31
CA PRO A 93 16.42 17.26 22.10
C PRO A 93 17.19 17.27 20.77
N LEU A 94 16.67 17.95 19.73
CA LEU A 94 17.37 18.08 18.45
C LEU A 94 18.57 19.02 18.54
N ALA A 95 18.43 20.12 19.28
CA ALA A 95 19.53 21.04 19.57
C ALA A 95 20.64 20.37 20.37
N LYS A 96 20.27 19.54 21.36
CA LYS A 96 21.22 18.70 22.13
C LYS A 96 21.93 17.65 21.27
N LYS A 97 21.30 17.18 20.20
CA LYS A 97 21.92 16.27 19.22
C LYS A 97 22.87 16.99 18.24
N GLY A 98 23.08 18.30 18.39
CA GLY A 98 23.95 19.08 17.51
C GLY A 98 23.30 19.49 16.19
N ASN A 99 21.97 19.45 16.09
CA ASN A 99 21.30 19.93 14.89
C ASN A 99 21.32 21.47 14.85
N ALA A 100 22.11 22.03 13.94
CA ALA A 100 22.31 23.48 13.80
C ALA A 100 21.00 24.27 13.64
N LEU A 101 20.03 23.76 12.86
CA LEU A 101 18.74 24.42 12.68
C LEU A 101 17.92 24.44 13.98
N ALA A 102 18.00 23.37 14.78
CA ALA A 102 17.32 23.33 16.07
C ALA A 102 17.98 24.25 17.11
N GLN A 103 19.32 24.30 17.13
CA GLN A 103 20.09 25.21 17.97
C GLN A 103 19.76 26.67 17.65
N TYR A 104 19.76 27.05 16.37
CA TYR A 104 19.35 28.38 15.91
C TYR A 104 17.94 28.74 16.38
N ASN A 105 16.97 27.85 16.16
CA ASN A 105 15.59 28.10 16.56
C ASN A 105 15.43 28.27 18.08
N ILE A 106 16.11 27.45 18.89
CA ILE A 106 16.13 27.59 20.35
C ILE A 106 16.80 28.90 20.77
N GLY A 107 17.91 29.28 20.12
CA GLY A 107 18.57 30.57 20.33
C GLY A 107 17.62 31.76 20.10
N VAL A 108 16.88 31.74 18.98
CA VAL A 108 15.86 32.77 18.68
C VAL A 108 14.77 32.78 19.75
N MET A 109 14.29 31.62 20.19
CA MET A 109 13.27 31.54 21.24
C MET A 109 13.72 32.16 22.56
N TYR A 110 14.97 31.94 22.98
CA TYR A 110 15.53 32.57 24.17
C TYR A 110 15.81 34.07 23.99
N ALA A 111 16.24 34.50 22.80
CA ALA A 111 16.50 35.91 22.49
C ALA A 111 15.21 36.74 22.48
N GLN A 112 14.13 36.19 21.91
CA GLN A 112 12.84 36.86 21.78
C GLN A 112 11.89 36.59 22.95
N GLY A 113 12.19 35.61 23.82
CA GLY A 113 11.32 35.22 24.93
C GLY A 113 10.06 34.47 24.48
N LEU A 114 10.16 33.66 23.41
CA LEU A 114 9.02 32.94 22.84
C LEU A 114 8.74 31.66 23.62
N GLY A 115 7.70 31.68 24.47
CA GLY A 115 7.29 30.54 25.29
C GLY A 115 8.25 30.16 26.42
N VAL A 116 9.40 30.84 26.50
CA VAL A 116 10.40 30.75 27.56
C VAL A 116 10.75 32.16 28.02
N ARG A 117 11.26 32.31 29.25
CA ARG A 117 11.73 33.60 29.75
C ARG A 117 12.89 34.08 28.87
N LYS A 118 12.82 35.34 28.42
CA LYS A 118 13.88 35.97 27.62
C LYS A 118 15.21 35.87 28.37
N ASN A 119 16.23 35.32 27.71
CA ASN A 119 17.58 35.18 28.25
C ASN A 119 18.61 35.24 27.11
N GLU A 120 19.16 36.43 26.90
CA GLU A 120 20.13 36.68 25.82
C GLU A 120 21.44 35.92 26.03
N LYS A 121 21.88 35.70 27.28
CA LYS A 121 23.08 34.92 27.59
C LYS A 121 22.93 33.46 27.14
N GLN A 122 21.77 32.86 27.42
CA GLN A 122 21.46 31.50 26.94
C GLN A 122 21.30 31.45 25.42
N ALA A 123 20.73 32.49 24.80
CA ALA A 123 20.61 32.55 23.35
C ALA A 123 21.98 32.50 22.65
N VAL A 124 22.97 33.25 23.15
CA VAL A 124 24.34 33.24 22.62
C VAL A 124 24.99 31.86 22.76
N GLN A 125 24.77 31.16 23.88
CA GLN A 125 25.27 29.80 24.08
C GLN A 125 24.73 28.79 23.05
N TRP A 126 23.54 29.02 22.49
CA TRP A 126 22.98 28.14 21.45
C TRP A 126 23.40 28.53 20.03
N TYR A 127 24.00 29.71 19.83
CA TYR A 127 24.52 30.14 18.52
C TYR A 127 26.01 29.80 18.32
N LEU A 128 26.75 29.62 19.41
CA LEU A 128 28.16 29.24 19.44
C LEU A 128 28.32 27.72 19.32
#